data_AF-A0A821TVC1-F1
#
_entry.id   AF-A0A821TVC1-F1
#
_cell.length_a   1.000
_cell.length_b   1.000
_cell.length_c   1.000
_cell.angle_alpha   90.00
_cell.angle_beta   90.00
_cell.angle_gamma   90.00
#
_symmetry.space_group_name_H-M   'P 1'
#
loop_
_entity.id
_entity.type
_entity.pdbx_description
1 polymer ?
#
loop_
_entity_poly.entity_id
_entity_poly.type
_entity_poly.pdbx_seq_one_letter_code
_entity_poly.pdbx_strand_id
1 'polypeptide(L)'
;MEDIDVPFSEVHHITIEQLGNVPVTKGNFQSLPKHVQTWLAQMIQLCKPHTVHICDGSEEEAEMVTKMLVKNGQLSPLPKYENCYICRTDPRDVARVESKTFLITKDKHESVAHSREGVSGVLGLWKSPDEIKKDIDDRFPGCMSGRTLYVIPFSMGPIGSPLSKIGVQVTDSAYVVLSMRVMTRVSSEIWKHLQRGEEFVRCLHSVGVPLPAANPIVNNWPCNPEKTIITHFPDSRKIMSFGSGYGGNSLLGKKCFALRIAGRIAYDEGWLAEHMLIMSVTNPQGQEKFIAAAFPSACGKTNLAMLTPTIPGYKIQCVGDDIAWMRFDKETGEL
;
A
#
# COMPACT_ATOMS: atom_id res chain seq x y z
N MET A 1 27.21 -25.65 36.50
CA MET A 1 27.23 -24.76 35.34
C MET A 1 25.81 -24.29 35.16
N GLU A 2 25.53 -23.02 35.43
CA GLU A 2 24.22 -22.46 35.09
C GLU A 2 24.11 -22.43 33.56
N ASP A 3 23.02 -22.96 33.02
CA ASP A 3 22.75 -22.93 31.60
C ASP A 3 22.59 -21.46 31.17
N ILE A 4 23.60 -20.95 30.48
CA ILE A 4 23.56 -19.62 29.86
C ILE A 4 22.67 -19.77 28.62
N ASP A 5 21.45 -19.26 28.71
CA ASP A 5 20.55 -19.17 27.56
C ASP A 5 21.12 -18.12 26.58
N VAL A 6 21.81 -18.58 25.53
CA VAL A 6 22.38 -17.71 24.51
C VAL A 6 21.30 -17.44 23.47
N PRO A 7 20.80 -16.19 23.33
CA PRO A 7 19.84 -15.88 22.27
C PRO A 7 20.54 -16.04 20.91
N PHE A 8 20.05 -16.96 20.08
CA PHE A 8 20.51 -17.16 18.71
C PHE A 8 19.34 -16.95 17.72
N SER A 9 19.67 -16.65 16.47
CA SER A 9 18.70 -16.56 15.38
C SER A 9 19.29 -17.20 14.13
N GLU A 10 18.46 -17.92 13.37
CA GLU A 10 18.85 -18.50 12.09
C GLU A 10 18.57 -17.50 10.96
N VAL A 11 19.58 -17.25 10.12
CA VAL A 11 19.49 -16.30 9.02
C VAL A 11 19.64 -17.04 7.70
N HIS A 12 18.55 -17.10 6.93
CA HIS A 12 18.58 -17.64 5.58
C HIS A 12 19.10 -16.57 4.60
N HIS A 13 19.62 -17.00 3.46
CA HIS A 13 20.13 -16.09 2.43
C HIS A 13 19.43 -16.34 1.09
N ILE A 14 19.14 -15.26 0.37
CA ILE A 14 18.75 -15.29 -1.04
C ILE A 14 20.00 -14.97 -1.85
N THR A 15 20.44 -15.90 -2.71
CA THR A 15 21.56 -15.64 -3.62
C THR A 15 21.03 -15.08 -4.93
N ILE A 16 21.45 -13.86 -5.28
CA ILE A 16 21.16 -13.20 -6.55
C ILE A 16 22.47 -13.06 -7.32
N GLU A 17 22.54 -13.58 -8.55
CA GLU A 17 23.79 -13.73 -9.33
C GLU A 17 24.66 -12.46 -9.40
N GLN A 18 24.05 -11.27 -9.46
CA GLN A 18 24.76 -9.98 -9.57
C GLN A 18 24.90 -9.20 -8.25
N LEU A 19 24.20 -9.60 -7.19
CA LEU A 19 24.18 -8.90 -5.89
C LEU A 19 24.85 -9.71 -4.78
N GLY A 20 24.95 -11.04 -4.94
CA GLY A 20 25.44 -11.96 -3.92
C GLY A 20 24.33 -12.38 -2.95
N ASN A 21 24.73 -12.69 -1.72
CA ASN A 21 23.82 -13.16 -0.68
C ASN A 21 23.12 -12.00 0.02
N VAL A 22 21.79 -12.01 0.01
CA VAL A 22 20.95 -11.07 0.76
C VAL A 22 20.32 -11.80 1.94
N PRO A 23 20.66 -11.46 3.18
CA PRO A 23 20.07 -12.06 4.38
C PRO A 23 18.56 -11.84 4.48
N VAL A 24 17.83 -12.88 4.87
CA VAL A 24 16.41 -12.82 5.23
C VAL A 24 16.33 -12.76 6.76
N THR A 25 16.02 -11.58 7.30
CA THR A 25 16.00 -11.34 8.75
C THR A 25 14.73 -11.84 9.42
N LYS A 26 13.66 -12.07 8.65
CA LYS A 26 12.42 -12.68 9.12
C LYS A 26 11.68 -13.37 7.98
N GLY A 27 11.10 -14.53 8.29
CA GLY A 27 10.30 -15.34 7.37
C GLY A 27 11.15 -16.25 6.49
N ASN A 28 10.48 -17.05 5.66
CA ASN A 28 11.15 -18.02 4.78
C ASN A 28 10.83 -17.71 3.32
N PHE A 29 11.85 -17.30 2.56
CA PHE A 29 11.70 -17.01 1.14
C PHE A 29 11.34 -18.25 0.31
N GLN A 30 11.87 -19.42 0.68
CA GLN A 30 11.65 -20.67 -0.06
C GLN A 30 10.22 -21.19 0.08
N SER A 31 9.50 -20.82 1.14
CA SER A 31 8.11 -21.20 1.33
C SER A 31 7.12 -20.34 0.55
N LEU A 32 7.58 -19.25 -0.09
CA LEU A 32 6.71 -18.39 -0.90
C LEU A 32 6.36 -19.07 -2.23
N PRO A 33 5.20 -18.76 -2.84
CA PRO A 33 4.86 -19.26 -4.18
C PRO A 33 5.89 -18.86 -5.23
N LYS A 34 6.15 -19.73 -6.21
CA LYS A 34 7.27 -19.53 -7.16
C LYS A 34 7.18 -18.21 -7.93
N HIS A 35 5.99 -17.83 -8.37
CA HIS A 35 5.77 -16.58 -9.10
C HIS A 35 6.00 -15.33 -8.20
N VAL A 36 5.75 -15.44 -6.89
CA VAL A 36 6.13 -14.42 -5.89
C VAL A 36 7.64 -14.37 -5.73
N GLN A 37 8.32 -15.53 -5.56
CA GLN A 37 9.77 -15.59 -5.46
C GLN A 37 10.46 -14.93 -6.66
N THR A 38 10.00 -15.23 -7.88
CA THR A 38 10.54 -14.64 -9.11
C THR A 38 10.40 -13.12 -9.11
N TRP A 39 9.22 -12.60 -8.76
CA TRP A 39 9.01 -11.16 -8.70
C TRP A 39 9.86 -10.51 -7.59
N LEU A 40 9.94 -11.09 -6.40
CA LEU A 40 10.77 -10.58 -5.31
C LEU A 40 12.26 -10.59 -5.66
N ALA A 41 12.75 -11.64 -6.33
CA ALA A 41 14.14 -11.70 -6.79
C ALA A 41 14.46 -10.55 -7.77
N GLN A 42 13.53 -10.21 -8.67
CA GLN A 42 13.66 -9.04 -9.54
C GLN A 42 13.71 -7.73 -8.74
N MET A 43 12.85 -7.59 -7.73
CA MET A 43 12.83 -6.38 -6.89
C MET A 43 14.11 -6.25 -6.06
N ILE A 44 14.62 -7.35 -5.51
CA ILE A 44 15.89 -7.40 -4.76
C ILE A 44 17.06 -7.04 -5.68
N GLN A 45 17.13 -7.60 -6.89
CA GLN A 45 18.17 -7.28 -7.86
C GLN A 45 18.14 -5.80 -8.27
N LEU A 46 16.93 -5.25 -8.51
CA LEU A 46 16.74 -3.85 -8.88
C LEU A 46 17.12 -2.90 -7.73
N CYS A 47 16.56 -3.11 -6.55
CA CYS A 47 16.63 -2.16 -5.44
C CYS A 47 17.89 -2.32 -4.57
N LYS A 48 18.56 -3.48 -4.65
CA LYS A 48 19.77 -3.84 -3.91
C LYS A 48 19.68 -3.60 -2.39
N PRO A 49 18.66 -4.16 -1.70
CA PRO A 49 18.55 -4.01 -0.27
C PRO A 49 19.68 -4.72 0.47
N HIS A 50 19.95 -4.28 1.70
CA HIS A 50 20.91 -4.95 2.58
C HIS A 50 20.34 -6.23 3.18
N THR A 51 19.04 -6.24 3.50
CA THR A 51 18.34 -7.39 4.08
C THR A 51 16.90 -7.46 3.55
N VAL A 52 16.27 -8.62 3.71
CA VAL A 52 14.85 -8.84 3.38
C VAL A 52 14.10 -9.25 4.64
N HIS A 53 12.93 -8.67 4.86
CA HIS A 53 12.04 -8.99 5.96
C HIS A 53 10.66 -9.34 5.41
N ILE A 54 10.23 -10.59 5.54
CA ILE A 54 8.90 -11.03 5.10
C ILE A 54 7.91 -10.85 6.24
N CYS A 55 6.96 -9.93 6.07
CA CYS A 55 5.98 -9.60 7.08
C CYS A 55 4.95 -10.71 7.26
N ASP A 56 4.58 -10.98 8.50
CA ASP A 56 3.51 -11.93 8.86
C ASP A 56 2.27 -11.23 9.43
N GLY A 57 2.37 -9.94 9.77
CA GLY A 57 1.27 -9.13 10.31
C GLY A 57 1.00 -9.35 11.81
N SER A 58 1.84 -10.11 12.51
CA SER A 58 1.63 -10.43 13.93
C SER A 58 1.76 -9.20 14.85
N GLU A 59 1.23 -9.29 16.07
CA GLU A 59 1.43 -8.22 17.07
C GLU A 59 2.90 -8.11 17.47
N GLU A 60 3.61 -9.23 17.59
CA GLU A 60 5.04 -9.25 17.92
C GLU A 60 5.88 -8.53 16.86
N GLU A 61 5.51 -8.70 15.57
CA GLU A 61 6.09 -7.92 14.48
C GLU A 61 5.83 -6.43 14.64
N ALA A 62 4.57 -6.06 14.89
CA ALA A 62 4.19 -4.67 15.05
C ALA A 62 4.91 -4.02 16.21
N GLU A 63 5.03 -4.69 17.35
CA GLU A 63 5.80 -4.23 18.50
C GLU A 63 7.28 -4.06 18.18
N MET A 64 7.90 -5.03 17.51
CA MET A 64 9.32 -4.98 17.16
C MET A 64 9.62 -3.80 16.24
N VAL A 65 8.81 -3.62 15.19
CA VAL A 65 8.94 -2.51 14.25
C VAL A 65 8.67 -1.17 14.95
N THR A 66 7.68 -1.11 15.84
CA THR A 66 7.36 0.11 16.62
C THR A 66 8.51 0.50 17.54
N LYS A 67 9.06 -0.45 18.31
CA LYS A 67 10.23 -0.24 19.19
C LYS A 67 11.42 0.27 18.39
N MET A 68 11.67 -0.30 17.21
CA MET A 68 12.73 0.16 16.30
C MET A 68 12.51 1.61 15.84
N LEU A 69 11.29 1.96 15.40
CA LEU A 69 10.99 3.31 14.93
C LEU A 69 11.05 4.36 16.04
N VAL A 70 10.66 4.01 17.27
CA VAL A 70 10.82 4.87 18.45
C VAL A 70 12.30 5.07 18.78
N LYS A 71 13.09 3.98 18.79
CA LYS A 71 14.54 4.04 19.01
C LYS A 71 15.24 4.92 17.98
N ASN A 72 14.79 4.87 16.72
CA ASN A 72 15.34 5.67 15.63
C ASN A 72 14.80 7.12 15.59
N GLY A 73 13.90 7.49 16.52
CA GLY A 73 13.35 8.84 16.61
C GLY A 73 12.36 9.22 15.50
N GLN A 74 11.89 8.25 14.70
CA GLN A 74 10.88 8.47 13.66
C GLN A 74 9.45 8.46 14.24
N LEU A 75 9.24 7.69 15.32
CA LEU A 75 8.02 7.71 16.12
C LEU A 75 8.30 8.25 17.53
N SER A 76 7.34 8.92 18.11
CA SER A 76 7.33 9.25 19.55
C SER A 76 6.05 8.73 20.19
N PRO A 77 6.11 8.08 21.37
CA PRO A 77 4.91 7.65 22.07
C PRO A 77 4.08 8.85 22.53
N LEU A 78 2.76 8.69 22.54
CA LEU A 78 1.82 9.67 23.08
C LEU A 78 1.29 9.15 24.43
N PRO A 79 1.95 9.48 25.57
CA PRO A 79 1.70 8.84 26.86
C PRO A 79 0.31 9.07 27.45
N LYS A 80 -0.48 9.98 26.85
CA LYS A 80 -1.87 10.24 27.22
C LYS A 80 -2.83 9.14 26.72
N TYR A 81 -2.40 8.34 25.73
CA TYR A 81 -3.24 7.35 25.06
C TYR A 81 -2.55 5.99 25.03
N GLU A 82 -3.34 4.93 24.93
CA GLU A 82 -2.83 3.56 24.84
C GLU A 82 -2.38 3.26 23.41
N ASN A 83 -1.18 2.68 23.27
CA ASN A 83 -0.62 2.23 21.99
C ASN A 83 -0.69 3.28 20.86
N CYS A 84 -0.49 4.55 21.20
CA CYS A 84 -0.56 5.67 20.25
C CYS A 84 0.80 6.34 20.07
N TYR A 85 1.08 6.72 18.82
CA TYR A 85 2.36 7.31 18.42
C TYR A 85 2.14 8.51 17.50
N ILE A 86 3.09 9.44 17.52
CA ILE A 86 3.18 10.54 16.57
C ILE A 86 4.38 10.36 15.66
N CYS A 87 4.18 10.58 14.36
CA CYS A 87 5.23 10.73 13.37
C CYS A 87 5.18 12.16 12.82
N ARG A 88 6.34 12.81 12.68
CA ARG A 88 6.46 14.13 12.05
C ARG A 88 7.25 13.96 10.77
N THR A 89 6.64 14.25 9.62
CA THR A 89 7.28 14.06 8.33
C THR A 89 8.20 15.23 7.98
N ASP A 90 8.98 15.08 6.91
CA ASP A 90 9.57 16.23 6.21
C ASP A 90 8.42 17.10 5.66
N PRO A 91 8.43 18.44 5.85
CA PRO A 91 7.36 19.32 5.37
C PRO A 91 7.15 19.28 3.84
N ARG A 92 8.11 18.75 3.08
CA ARG A 92 8.01 18.55 1.63
C ARG A 92 7.27 17.26 1.25
N ASP A 93 6.99 16.37 2.20
CA ASP A 93 6.31 15.08 2.02
C ASP A 93 5.10 14.96 2.97
N VAL A 94 4.05 15.73 2.69
CA VAL A 94 2.89 15.94 3.59
C VAL A 94 1.54 15.65 2.94
N ALA A 95 1.51 15.35 1.64
CA ALA A 95 0.27 15.19 0.88
C ALA A 95 0.48 14.32 -0.37
N ARG A 96 -0.63 13.95 -1.00
CA ARG A 96 -0.59 13.40 -2.36
C ARG A 96 -0.09 14.47 -3.32
N VAL A 97 0.78 14.09 -4.27
CA VAL A 97 1.30 15.00 -5.29
C VAL A 97 0.71 14.61 -6.64
N GLU A 98 -0.46 15.17 -6.96
CA GLU A 98 -1.22 14.80 -8.17
C GLU A 98 -0.42 15.06 -9.45
N SER A 99 0.34 16.16 -9.51
CA SER A 99 1.26 16.49 -10.61
C SER A 99 2.39 15.47 -10.82
N LYS A 100 2.61 14.55 -9.87
CA LYS A 100 3.62 13.48 -9.92
C LYS A 100 2.99 12.08 -9.94
N THR A 101 1.69 12.01 -10.21
CA THR A 101 0.91 10.76 -10.19
C THR A 101 0.40 10.41 -11.58
N PHE A 102 0.87 9.31 -12.16
CA PHE A 102 0.64 8.97 -13.56
C PHE A 102 -0.01 7.59 -13.76
N LEU A 103 -0.80 7.47 -14.82
CA LEU A 103 -1.27 6.22 -15.41
C LEU A 103 -0.42 5.88 -16.63
N ILE A 104 -0.01 4.62 -16.77
CA ILE A 104 0.81 4.14 -17.87
C ILE A 104 0.03 3.08 -18.64
N THR A 105 -0.41 3.47 -19.83
CA THR A 105 -1.07 2.61 -20.83
C THR A 105 -0.35 2.74 -22.16
N LYS A 106 -0.47 1.74 -23.04
CA LYS A 106 0.16 1.78 -24.37
C LYS A 106 -0.37 2.94 -25.19
N ASP A 107 -1.70 3.10 -25.22
CA ASP A 107 -2.35 4.27 -25.81
C ASP A 107 -2.69 5.28 -24.69
N LYS A 108 -2.39 6.56 -24.94
CA LYS A 108 -2.72 7.66 -24.02
C LYS A 108 -4.22 7.70 -23.69
N HIS A 109 -5.07 7.48 -24.68
CA HIS A 109 -6.51 7.69 -24.56
C HIS A 109 -7.25 6.54 -23.87
N GLU A 110 -6.56 5.44 -23.56
CA GLU A 110 -7.06 4.41 -22.64
C GLU A 110 -7.06 4.86 -21.17
N SER A 111 -6.31 5.91 -20.83
CA SER A 111 -6.17 6.39 -19.45
C SER A 111 -6.56 7.85 -19.24
N VAL A 112 -6.51 8.69 -20.30
CA VAL A 112 -6.92 10.10 -20.22
C VAL A 112 -7.79 10.50 -21.41
N ALA A 113 -8.87 11.24 -21.13
CA ALA A 113 -9.80 11.71 -22.15
C ALA A 113 -9.12 12.65 -23.17
N HIS A 114 -9.65 12.66 -24.40
CA HIS A 114 -9.30 13.69 -25.37
C HIS A 114 -9.64 15.07 -24.80
N SER A 115 -8.68 15.99 -24.88
CA SER A 115 -8.83 17.39 -24.48
C SER A 115 -8.65 18.28 -25.70
N ARG A 116 -9.28 19.45 -25.70
CA ARG A 116 -9.07 20.45 -26.75
C ARG A 116 -7.61 20.90 -26.75
N GLU A 117 -7.12 21.33 -27.90
CA GLU A 117 -5.77 21.90 -28.03
C GLU A 117 -5.57 23.05 -27.03
N GLY A 118 -4.41 23.08 -26.37
CA GLY A 118 -4.09 24.05 -25.32
C GLY A 118 -4.77 23.82 -23.96
N VAL A 119 -5.65 22.81 -23.82
CA VAL A 119 -6.31 22.48 -22.55
C VAL A 119 -5.65 21.26 -21.90
N SER A 120 -5.12 21.47 -20.69
CA SER A 120 -4.64 20.37 -19.85
C SER A 120 -5.81 19.57 -19.27
N GLY A 121 -5.81 18.26 -19.48
CA GLY A 121 -6.78 17.36 -18.86
C GLY A 121 -6.66 17.35 -17.33
N VAL A 122 -7.80 17.32 -16.64
CA VAL A 122 -7.87 17.30 -15.15
C VAL A 122 -8.31 15.95 -14.59
N LEU A 123 -8.63 14.98 -15.45
CA LEU A 123 -9.15 13.66 -15.06
C LEU A 123 -8.05 12.63 -14.77
N GLY A 124 -6.78 12.97 -15.04
CA GLY A 124 -5.62 12.11 -14.84
C GLY A 124 -4.43 12.59 -15.65
N LEU A 125 -3.25 12.07 -15.29
CA LEU A 125 -2.01 12.30 -16.05
C LEU A 125 -1.53 10.98 -16.64
N TRP A 126 -1.05 11.04 -17.87
CA TRP A 126 -0.46 9.90 -18.57
C TRP A 126 1.00 10.19 -18.92
N LYS A 127 1.80 9.12 -18.91
CA LYS A 127 3.16 9.10 -19.46
C LYS A 127 3.30 7.88 -20.38
N SER A 128 4.06 8.04 -21.46
CA SER A 128 4.34 6.92 -22.35
C SER A 128 5.19 5.85 -21.68
N PRO A 129 5.12 4.58 -22.14
CA PRO A 129 6.00 3.50 -21.67
C PRO A 129 7.49 3.83 -21.75
N ASP A 130 7.93 4.59 -22.76
CA ASP A 130 9.33 4.96 -22.94
C ASP A 130 9.78 6.05 -21.96
N GLU A 131 8.92 7.04 -21.68
CA GLU A 131 9.21 8.08 -20.69
C GLU A 131 9.30 7.49 -19.29
N ILE A 132 8.35 6.62 -18.91
CA ILE A 132 8.37 6.04 -17.57
C ILE A 132 9.53 5.06 -17.38
N LYS A 133 9.99 4.38 -18.45
CA LYS A 133 11.18 3.54 -18.38
C LYS A 133 12.41 4.36 -17.95
N LYS A 134 12.62 5.52 -18.58
CA LYS A 134 13.71 6.44 -18.20
C LYS A 134 13.58 6.91 -16.75
N ASP A 135 12.34 7.21 -16.32
CA ASP A 135 12.09 7.61 -14.94
C ASP A 135 12.40 6.51 -13.92
N ILE A 136 12.10 5.25 -14.26
CA ILE A 136 12.39 4.08 -13.41
C ILE A 136 13.90 3.85 -13.33
N ASP A 137 14.58 3.88 -14.47
CA ASP A 137 16.04 3.64 -14.57
C ASP A 137 16.85 4.72 -13.82
N ASP A 138 16.33 5.96 -13.71
CA ASP A 138 16.94 7.06 -12.94
C ASP A 138 16.70 6.95 -11.41
N ARG A 139 15.77 6.11 -10.96
CA ARG A 139 15.27 6.13 -9.57
C ARG A 139 15.50 4.84 -8.80
N PHE A 140 15.06 3.70 -9.33
CA PHE A 140 14.99 2.45 -8.57
C PHE A 140 16.29 1.66 -8.46
N PRO A 141 17.21 1.67 -9.45
CA PRO A 141 18.47 0.95 -9.33
C PRO A 141 19.24 1.31 -8.05
N GLY A 142 19.38 0.36 -7.13
CA GLY A 142 20.07 0.54 -5.86
C GLY A 142 19.37 1.43 -4.82
N CYS A 143 18.10 1.77 -5.01
CA CYS A 143 17.42 2.73 -4.14
C CYS A 143 17.28 2.29 -2.67
N MET A 144 17.40 0.99 -2.38
CA MET A 144 17.31 0.41 -1.04
C MET A 144 18.68 -0.01 -0.48
N SER A 145 19.79 0.39 -1.10
CA SER A 145 21.13 0.06 -0.58
C SER A 145 21.29 0.49 0.89
N GLY A 146 21.77 -0.44 1.71
CA GLY A 146 21.90 -0.28 3.16
C GLY A 146 20.59 -0.34 3.96
N ARG A 147 19.44 -0.61 3.33
CA ARG A 147 18.12 -0.70 3.98
C ARG A 147 17.53 -2.10 3.90
N THR A 148 16.59 -2.39 4.81
CA THR A 148 15.74 -3.57 4.74
C THR A 148 14.66 -3.40 3.67
N LEU A 149 14.48 -4.39 2.81
CA LEU A 149 13.29 -4.54 1.97
C LEU A 149 12.26 -5.37 2.73
N TYR A 150 11.17 -4.73 3.12
CA TYR A 150 10.00 -5.37 3.72
C TYR A 150 9.08 -5.91 2.63
N VAL A 151 8.63 -7.15 2.77
CA VAL A 151 7.64 -7.80 1.90
C VAL A 151 6.32 -7.91 2.67
N ILE A 152 5.32 -7.13 2.26
CA ILE A 152 4.02 -7.02 2.92
C ILE A 152 2.97 -7.75 2.06
N PRO A 153 2.57 -8.98 2.41
CA PRO A 153 1.37 -9.59 1.84
C PRO A 153 0.14 -8.90 2.41
N PHE A 154 -0.77 -8.41 1.57
CA PHE A 154 -2.01 -7.82 2.07
C PHE A 154 -3.24 -8.18 1.24
N SER A 155 -4.39 -8.28 1.90
CA SER A 155 -5.69 -8.40 1.27
C SER A 155 -6.46 -7.08 1.34
N MET A 156 -7.00 -6.67 0.19
CA MET A 156 -8.00 -5.62 0.08
C MET A 156 -9.38 -6.26 0.20
N GLY A 157 -9.99 -6.12 1.37
CA GLY A 157 -11.22 -6.83 1.76
C GLY A 157 -10.94 -7.99 2.74
N PRO A 158 -11.99 -8.67 3.25
CA PRO A 158 -11.83 -9.86 4.06
C PRO A 158 -11.06 -10.95 3.29
N ILE A 159 -10.11 -11.63 3.94
CA ILE A 159 -9.34 -12.72 3.32
C ILE A 159 -10.30 -13.83 2.88
N GLY A 160 -10.19 -14.26 1.62
CA GLY A 160 -11.04 -15.30 1.04
C GLY A 160 -12.42 -14.82 0.57
N SER A 161 -12.76 -13.54 0.73
CA SER A 161 -13.97 -12.99 0.11
C SER A 161 -13.84 -13.05 -1.42
N PRO A 162 -14.92 -13.40 -2.16
CA PRO A 162 -14.91 -13.39 -3.63
C PRO A 162 -14.73 -11.98 -4.22
N LEU A 163 -14.95 -10.93 -3.42
CA LEU A 163 -14.70 -9.54 -3.80
C LEU A 163 -13.30 -9.06 -3.43
N SER A 164 -12.57 -9.83 -2.61
CA SER A 164 -11.23 -9.42 -2.18
C SER A 164 -10.22 -9.54 -3.32
N LYS A 165 -9.17 -8.74 -3.23
CA LYS A 165 -8.01 -8.83 -4.14
C LYS A 165 -6.74 -8.76 -3.30
N ILE A 166 -5.76 -9.57 -3.67
CA ILE A 166 -4.47 -9.64 -2.97
C ILE A 166 -3.46 -8.69 -3.63
N GLY A 167 -2.65 -8.05 -2.80
CA GLY A 167 -1.46 -7.34 -3.21
C GLY A 167 -0.23 -7.83 -2.44
N VAL A 168 0.93 -7.66 -3.06
CA VAL A 168 2.21 -7.80 -2.35
C VAL A 168 2.96 -6.49 -2.53
N GLN A 169 3.24 -5.82 -1.42
CA GLN A 169 3.99 -4.57 -1.39
C GLN A 169 5.41 -4.81 -0.90
N VAL A 170 6.40 -4.41 -1.71
CA VAL A 170 7.78 -4.26 -1.25
C VAL A 170 8.07 -2.81 -0.89
N THR A 171 8.72 -2.58 0.25
CA THR A 171 9.05 -1.23 0.73
C THR A 171 10.31 -1.21 1.57
N ASP A 172 11.01 -0.08 1.58
CA ASP A 172 12.14 0.21 2.49
C ASP A 172 11.76 1.06 3.71
N SER A 173 10.46 1.13 4.04
CA SER A 173 9.92 1.99 5.10
C SER A 173 9.16 1.17 6.13
N ALA A 174 9.71 1.09 7.33
CA ALA A 174 9.05 0.46 8.47
C ALA A 174 7.77 1.21 8.91
N TYR A 175 7.68 2.53 8.68
CA TYR A 175 6.44 3.29 8.88
C TYR A 175 5.31 2.77 7.99
N VAL A 176 5.64 2.44 6.73
CA VAL A 176 4.68 1.86 5.78
C VAL A 176 4.23 0.48 6.22
N VAL A 177 5.13 -0.35 6.79
CA VAL A 177 4.77 -1.67 7.35
C VAL A 177 3.69 -1.55 8.41
N LEU A 178 3.90 -0.71 9.43
CA LEU A 178 2.91 -0.51 10.50
C LEU A 178 1.59 0.05 9.97
N SER A 179 1.67 1.03 9.07
CA SER A 179 0.48 1.68 8.53
C SER A 179 -0.32 0.75 7.62
N MET A 180 0.34 -0.08 6.81
CA MET A 180 -0.33 -1.10 5.99
C MET A 180 -1.00 -2.16 6.85
N ARG A 181 -0.40 -2.56 7.98
CA ARG A 181 -1.02 -3.48 8.96
C ARG A 181 -2.34 -2.95 9.51
N VAL A 182 -2.43 -1.64 9.76
CA VAL A 182 -3.69 -1.00 10.22
C VAL A 182 -4.70 -0.89 9.08
N MET A 183 -4.26 -0.48 7.89
CA MET A 183 -5.14 -0.09 6.78
C MET A 183 -5.60 -1.27 5.89
N THR A 184 -4.93 -2.42 5.99
CA THR A 184 -5.20 -3.61 5.16
C THR A 184 -5.09 -4.86 6.02
N ARG A 185 -5.50 -6.02 5.50
CA ARG A 185 -5.31 -7.29 6.22
C ARG A 185 -3.94 -7.84 5.83
N VAL A 186 -2.92 -7.64 6.68
CA VAL A 186 -1.60 -8.24 6.52
C VAL A 186 -1.59 -9.57 7.26
N SER A 187 -1.33 -10.67 6.56
CA SER A 187 -1.36 -12.01 7.14
C SER A 187 -0.54 -13.00 6.31
N SER A 188 0.11 -13.95 6.98
CA SER A 188 0.79 -15.08 6.34
C SER A 188 -0.18 -16.03 5.61
N GLU A 189 -1.48 -16.00 5.92
CA GLU A 189 -2.48 -16.82 5.24
C GLU A 189 -2.64 -16.47 3.76
N ILE A 190 -2.30 -15.24 3.39
CA ILE A 190 -2.34 -14.76 2.00
C ILE A 190 -1.41 -15.60 1.11
N TRP A 191 -0.30 -16.11 1.64
CA TRP A 191 0.58 -17.00 0.88
C TRP A 191 -0.13 -18.29 0.45
N LYS A 192 -1.09 -18.80 1.24
CA LYS A 192 -1.89 -19.98 0.88
C LYS A 192 -2.80 -19.69 -0.32
N HIS A 193 -3.37 -18.49 -0.39
CA HIS A 193 -4.19 -18.06 -1.52
C HIS A 193 -3.36 -17.94 -2.81
N LEU A 194 -2.19 -17.29 -2.73
CA LEU A 194 -1.28 -17.19 -3.86
C LEU A 194 -0.72 -18.56 -4.29
N GLN A 195 -0.53 -19.50 -3.36
CA GLN A 195 -0.13 -20.87 -3.70
C GLN A 195 -1.19 -21.62 -4.52
N ARG A 196 -2.48 -21.27 -4.37
CA ARG A 196 -3.59 -21.83 -5.15
C ARG A 196 -3.73 -21.21 -6.55
N GLY A 197 -2.87 -20.24 -6.89
CA GLY A 197 -2.84 -19.60 -8.21
C GLY A 197 -3.64 -18.30 -8.30
N GLU A 198 -4.07 -17.70 -7.19
CA GLU A 198 -4.63 -16.35 -7.21
C GLU A 198 -3.58 -15.35 -7.68
N GLU A 199 -4.00 -14.41 -8.54
CA GLU A 199 -3.15 -13.31 -9.00
C GLU A 199 -3.03 -12.23 -7.92
N PHE A 200 -1.93 -11.47 -7.94
CA PHE A 200 -1.72 -10.35 -7.02
C PHE A 200 -1.28 -9.07 -7.74
N VAL A 201 -1.64 -7.94 -7.14
CA VAL A 201 -1.14 -6.62 -7.58
C VAL A 201 0.26 -6.40 -7.05
N ARG A 202 1.21 -6.19 -7.97
CA ARG A 202 2.64 -5.98 -7.68
C ARG A 202 2.86 -4.53 -7.26
N CYS A 203 3.22 -4.31 -6.00
CA CYS A 203 3.39 -2.97 -5.45
C CYS A 203 4.86 -2.76 -5.05
N LEU A 204 5.57 -1.86 -5.73
CA LEU A 204 6.94 -1.47 -5.37
C LEU A 204 6.95 -0.05 -4.85
N HIS A 205 7.46 0.13 -3.64
CA HIS A 205 7.62 1.43 -2.99
C HIS A 205 9.08 1.62 -2.53
N SER A 206 9.64 2.80 -2.69
CA SER A 206 10.88 3.21 -2.00
C SER A 206 10.80 4.67 -1.61
N VAL A 207 11.32 5.01 -0.42
CA VAL A 207 11.51 6.41 0.00
C VAL A 207 12.59 7.13 -0.82
N GLY A 208 13.41 6.40 -1.58
CA GLY A 208 14.38 6.96 -2.52
C GLY A 208 15.62 7.57 -1.88
N VAL A 209 16.03 7.03 -0.73
CA VAL A 209 17.15 7.55 0.08
C VAL A 209 18.09 6.41 0.47
N PRO A 210 18.88 5.83 -0.46
CA PRO A 210 19.84 4.78 -0.12
C PRO A 210 20.86 5.26 0.92
N LEU A 211 21.50 4.33 1.64
CA LEU A 211 22.52 4.62 2.64
C LEU A 211 23.94 4.40 2.10
N PRO A 212 24.92 5.25 2.48
CA PRO A 212 24.76 6.48 3.27
C PRO A 212 23.92 7.54 2.54
N ALA A 213 23.09 8.28 3.29
CA ALA A 213 22.18 9.26 2.70
C ALA A 213 22.96 10.41 2.06
N ALA A 214 22.62 10.74 0.81
CA ALA A 214 23.27 11.84 0.08
C ALA A 214 22.92 13.23 0.64
N ASN A 215 21.74 13.36 1.26
CA ASN A 215 21.23 14.61 1.82
C ASN A 215 20.84 14.43 3.30
N PRO A 216 20.84 15.52 4.10
CA PRO A 216 20.35 15.48 5.48
C PRO A 216 18.90 15.01 5.56
N ILE A 217 18.61 14.17 6.57
CA ILE A 217 17.25 13.69 6.85
C ILE A 217 16.57 14.67 7.80
N VAL A 218 15.47 15.26 7.35
CA VAL A 218 14.65 16.17 8.16
C VAL A 218 13.66 15.35 9.00
N ASN A 219 13.54 15.66 10.30
CA ASN A 219 12.58 15.01 11.21
C ASN A 219 12.66 13.47 11.28
N ASN A 220 13.83 12.87 11.01
CA ASN A 220 13.99 11.42 10.87
C ASN A 220 13.04 10.80 9.82
N TRP A 221 12.63 11.58 8.83
CA TRP A 221 11.71 11.17 7.77
C TRP A 221 12.45 11.11 6.42
N PRO A 222 12.86 9.91 5.96
CA PRO A 222 13.49 9.77 4.66
C PRO A 222 12.45 9.98 3.54
N CYS A 223 12.73 10.90 2.64
CA CYS A 223 11.99 11.13 1.40
C CYS A 223 12.91 11.76 0.34
N ASN A 224 12.50 11.72 -0.91
CA ASN A 224 13.17 12.34 -2.06
C ASN A 224 12.14 13.19 -2.86
N PRO A 225 11.78 14.38 -2.35
CA PRO A 225 10.72 15.21 -2.93
C PRO A 225 10.98 15.58 -4.39
N GLU A 226 12.23 15.78 -4.77
CA GLU A 226 12.64 16.17 -6.12
C GLU A 226 12.32 15.07 -7.13
N LYS A 227 12.64 13.82 -6.78
CA LYS A 227 12.40 12.66 -7.65
C LYS A 227 11.07 11.94 -7.40
N THR A 228 10.20 12.43 -6.51
CA THR A 228 8.90 11.78 -6.23
C THR A 228 8.14 11.44 -7.51
N ILE A 229 7.68 10.20 -7.64
CA ILE A 229 6.81 9.78 -8.73
C ILE A 229 5.96 8.58 -8.30
N ILE A 230 4.66 8.61 -8.62
CA ILE A 230 3.71 7.55 -8.29
C ILE A 230 3.07 7.08 -9.60
N THR A 231 3.32 5.84 -9.99
CA THR A 231 2.91 5.32 -11.30
C THR A 231 2.10 4.03 -11.19
N HIS A 232 1.13 3.90 -12.08
CA HIS A 232 0.18 2.80 -12.11
C HIS A 232 0.21 2.20 -13.52
N PHE A 233 0.38 0.89 -13.60
CA PHE A 233 0.42 0.12 -14.83
C PHE A 233 -0.79 -0.83 -14.83
N PRO A 234 -1.99 -0.33 -15.18
CA PRO A 234 -3.24 -1.10 -15.11
C PRO A 234 -3.14 -2.47 -15.79
N ASP A 235 -2.64 -2.54 -17.02
CA ASP A 235 -2.60 -3.77 -17.84
C ASP A 235 -1.75 -4.87 -17.20
N SER A 236 -0.72 -4.49 -16.44
CA SER A 236 0.19 -5.40 -15.75
C SER A 236 -0.10 -5.53 -14.25
N ARG A 237 -1.17 -4.90 -13.75
CA ARG A 237 -1.58 -4.89 -12.35
C ARG A 237 -0.41 -4.53 -11.42
N LYS A 238 0.32 -3.47 -11.78
CA LYS A 238 1.54 -3.05 -11.10
C LYS A 238 1.46 -1.59 -10.66
N ILE A 239 2.02 -1.31 -9.49
CA ILE A 239 2.17 0.03 -8.92
C ILE A 239 3.65 0.22 -8.59
N MET A 240 4.22 1.35 -8.99
CA MET A 240 5.57 1.74 -8.63
C MET A 240 5.56 3.17 -8.09
N SER A 241 6.00 3.33 -6.84
CA SER A 241 6.03 4.60 -6.12
C SER A 241 7.42 4.87 -5.57
N PHE A 242 7.92 6.09 -5.76
CA PHE A 242 9.25 6.49 -5.37
C PHE A 242 9.23 7.86 -4.70
N GLY A 243 10.09 8.04 -3.69
CA GLY A 243 10.46 9.34 -3.14
C GLY A 243 9.54 9.89 -2.05
N SER A 244 8.39 9.26 -1.78
CA SER A 244 7.42 9.75 -0.78
C SER A 244 7.07 8.65 0.20
N GLY A 245 7.29 8.90 1.50
CA GLY A 245 6.85 8.03 2.59
C GLY A 245 5.40 8.29 3.02
N TYR A 246 4.77 9.35 2.51
CA TYR A 246 3.47 9.83 3.00
C TYR A 246 2.27 9.05 2.44
N GLY A 247 1.42 8.56 3.37
CA GLY A 247 0.02 8.23 3.14
C GLY A 247 -0.33 7.60 1.78
N GLY A 248 -1.14 8.28 0.98
CA GLY A 248 -1.63 7.75 -0.30
C GLY A 248 -0.56 7.50 -1.38
N ASN A 249 0.68 7.97 -1.17
CA ASN A 249 1.80 7.72 -2.08
C ASN A 249 2.58 6.46 -1.69
N SER A 250 2.54 6.05 -0.42
CA SER A 250 3.34 4.95 0.14
C SER A 250 2.51 3.75 0.61
N LEU A 251 1.27 3.98 1.08
CA LEU A 251 0.32 2.94 1.43
C LEU A 251 -0.40 2.47 0.16
N LEU A 252 0.27 1.65 -0.64
CA LEU A 252 -0.14 1.39 -2.02
C LEU A 252 -1.47 0.64 -2.12
N GLY A 253 -1.90 -0.04 -1.06
CA GLY A 253 -3.25 -0.58 -0.93
C GLY A 253 -4.35 0.50 -0.99
N LYS A 254 -4.14 1.70 -0.43
CA LYS A 254 -5.21 2.69 -0.18
C LYS A 254 -5.76 3.33 -1.46
N LYS A 255 -4.98 4.18 -2.15
CA LYS A 255 -5.48 4.93 -3.33
C LYS A 255 -4.97 4.34 -4.64
N CYS A 256 -3.71 3.92 -4.66
CA CYS A 256 -3.09 3.37 -5.86
C CYS A 256 -3.75 2.07 -6.28
N PHE A 257 -3.92 1.12 -5.36
CA PHE A 257 -4.64 -0.11 -5.61
C PHE A 257 -6.15 0.15 -5.55
N ALA A 258 -6.72 0.48 -4.39
CA ALA A 258 -8.17 0.37 -4.18
C ALA A 258 -9.07 1.22 -5.08
N LEU A 259 -8.52 2.23 -5.76
CA LEU A 259 -9.26 3.04 -6.72
C LEU A 259 -8.68 2.95 -8.12
N ARG A 260 -7.38 3.21 -8.31
CA ARG A 260 -6.83 3.34 -9.69
C ARG A 260 -6.67 1.98 -10.38
N ILE A 261 -5.94 1.06 -9.77
CA ILE A 261 -5.79 -0.30 -10.32
C ILE A 261 -7.12 -1.05 -10.20
N ALA A 262 -7.79 -0.97 -9.05
CA ALA A 262 -9.07 -1.61 -8.83
C ALA A 262 -10.14 -1.12 -9.81
N GLY A 263 -10.19 0.17 -10.14
CA GLY A 263 -11.14 0.71 -11.13
C GLY A 263 -10.95 0.09 -12.50
N ARG A 264 -9.70 -0.18 -12.93
CA ARG A 264 -9.47 -0.90 -14.18
C ARG A 264 -9.85 -2.38 -14.07
N ILE A 265 -9.49 -3.05 -12.97
CA ILE A 265 -9.91 -4.44 -12.73
C ILE A 265 -11.44 -4.56 -12.73
N ALA A 266 -12.12 -3.59 -12.12
CA ALA A 266 -13.56 -3.50 -12.02
C ALA A 266 -14.20 -3.31 -13.40
N TYR A 267 -13.62 -2.46 -14.25
CA TYR A 267 -14.00 -2.34 -15.65
C TYR A 267 -13.85 -3.66 -16.41
N ASP A 268 -12.70 -4.34 -16.27
CA ASP A 268 -12.41 -5.58 -16.99
C ASP A 268 -13.31 -6.76 -16.52
N GLU A 269 -13.75 -6.76 -15.25
CA GLU A 269 -14.47 -7.88 -14.61
C GLU A 269 -15.96 -7.60 -14.32
N GLY A 270 -16.47 -6.42 -14.68
CA GLY A 270 -17.89 -6.04 -14.51
C GLY A 270 -18.31 -5.77 -13.07
N TRP A 271 -17.55 -4.98 -12.32
CA TRP A 271 -17.90 -4.49 -10.98
C TRP A 271 -17.47 -3.02 -10.80
N LEU A 272 -17.62 -2.44 -9.60
CA LEU A 272 -17.36 -1.01 -9.32
C LEU A 272 -16.35 -0.82 -8.19
N ALA A 273 -15.36 0.06 -8.40
CA ALA A 273 -14.38 0.43 -7.38
C ALA A 273 -14.40 1.95 -7.14
N GLU A 274 -15.07 2.39 -6.08
CA GLU A 274 -15.52 3.77 -5.94
C GLU A 274 -14.98 4.49 -4.71
N HIS A 275 -14.84 5.81 -4.83
CA HIS A 275 -14.48 6.70 -3.72
C HIS A 275 -15.69 7.02 -2.83
N MET A 276 -16.27 5.98 -2.24
CA MET A 276 -17.51 6.04 -1.47
C MET A 276 -17.34 5.52 -0.04
N LEU A 277 -18.08 6.10 0.90
CA LEU A 277 -18.39 5.45 2.17
C LEU A 277 -19.46 4.37 1.96
N ILE A 278 -19.55 3.42 2.90
CA ILE A 278 -20.67 2.50 3.08
C ILE A 278 -21.10 2.56 4.55
N MET A 279 -22.39 2.79 4.77
CA MET A 279 -23.01 2.79 6.10
C MET A 279 -24.34 2.04 6.07
N SER A 280 -24.76 1.53 7.23
CA SER A 280 -26.14 1.09 7.43
C SER A 280 -26.94 2.10 8.24
N VAL A 281 -28.21 2.22 7.89
CA VAL A 281 -29.20 3.06 8.57
C VAL A 281 -30.35 2.18 9.00
N THR A 282 -30.56 2.06 10.32
CA THR A 282 -31.72 1.37 10.89
C THR A 282 -32.75 2.40 11.34
N ASN A 283 -33.99 2.27 10.88
CA ASN A 283 -35.09 3.14 11.30
C ASN A 283 -35.69 2.69 12.65
N PRO A 284 -36.59 3.49 13.28
CA PRO A 284 -37.21 3.14 14.57
C PRO A 284 -38.06 1.86 14.54
N GLN A 285 -38.45 1.38 13.35
CA GLN A 285 -39.18 0.11 13.16
C GLN A 285 -38.23 -1.09 13.02
N GLY A 286 -36.91 -0.89 13.14
CA GLY A 286 -35.91 -1.95 13.04
C GLY A 286 -35.53 -2.35 11.61
N GLN A 287 -35.98 -1.61 10.60
CA GLN A 287 -35.62 -1.88 9.20
C GLN A 287 -34.27 -1.27 8.88
N GLU A 288 -33.32 -2.09 8.42
CA GLU A 288 -31.97 -1.68 8.04
C GLU A 288 -31.83 -1.53 6.53
N LYS A 289 -31.13 -0.48 6.09
CA LYS A 289 -30.72 -0.27 4.70
C LYS A 289 -29.27 0.15 4.62
N PHE A 290 -28.57 -0.31 3.58
CA PHE A 290 -27.19 0.10 3.29
C PHE A 290 -27.19 1.25 2.28
N ILE A 291 -26.27 2.21 2.49
CA ILE A 291 -26.13 3.40 1.66
C ILE A 291 -24.66 3.57 1.31
N ALA A 292 -24.38 3.78 0.01
CA ALA A 292 -23.10 4.25 -0.48
C ALA A 292 -23.17 5.74 -0.83
N ALA A 293 -22.13 6.51 -0.50
CA ALA A 293 -22.08 7.95 -0.83
C ALA A 293 -20.67 8.42 -1.21
N ALA A 294 -20.56 9.09 -2.36
CA ALA A 294 -19.33 9.72 -2.84
C ALA A 294 -19.33 11.22 -2.55
N PHE A 295 -18.37 11.68 -1.74
CA PHE A 295 -18.02 13.10 -1.65
C PHE A 295 -16.54 13.28 -1.99
N PRO A 296 -16.12 14.44 -2.54
CA PRO A 296 -14.71 14.74 -2.72
C PRO A 296 -13.91 14.70 -1.41
N SER A 297 -12.58 14.80 -1.53
CA SER A 297 -11.73 14.95 -0.34
C SER A 297 -12.12 16.21 0.44
N ALA A 298 -12.03 16.14 1.78
CA ALA A 298 -12.43 17.22 2.69
C ALA A 298 -13.92 17.62 2.67
N CYS A 299 -14.80 16.81 2.06
CA CYS A 299 -16.25 17.08 1.99
C CYS A 299 -17.11 16.18 2.93
N GLY A 300 -16.53 15.61 3.99
CA GLY A 300 -17.32 15.00 5.08
C GLY A 300 -17.76 13.53 4.93
N LYS A 301 -17.12 12.71 4.10
CA LYS A 301 -17.43 11.25 4.02
C LYS A 301 -17.36 10.57 5.38
N THR A 302 -16.24 10.70 6.09
CA THR A 302 -16.06 10.09 7.42
C THR A 302 -17.09 10.59 8.43
N ASN A 303 -17.48 11.87 8.36
CA ASN A 303 -18.51 12.41 9.23
C ASN A 303 -19.87 11.74 9.00
N LEU A 304 -20.25 11.51 7.74
CA LEU A 304 -21.52 10.84 7.44
C LEU A 304 -21.47 9.34 7.79
N ALA A 305 -20.37 8.66 7.50
CA ALA A 305 -20.19 7.24 7.78
C ALA A 305 -20.26 6.90 9.28
N MET A 306 -19.81 7.83 10.13
CA MET A 306 -19.77 7.69 11.59
C MET A 306 -20.74 8.64 12.30
N LEU A 307 -21.82 9.03 11.62
CA LEU A 307 -22.79 9.98 12.14
C LEU A 307 -23.43 9.47 13.43
N THR A 308 -23.46 10.33 14.46
CA THR A 308 -24.33 10.12 15.63
C THR A 308 -25.69 10.73 15.33
N PRO A 309 -26.75 9.93 15.13
CA PRO A 309 -28.05 10.46 14.72
C PRO A 309 -28.68 11.29 15.84
N THR A 310 -29.21 12.46 15.49
CA THR A 310 -29.96 13.33 16.42
C THR A 310 -31.45 13.01 16.47
N ILE A 311 -31.94 12.23 15.50
CA ILE A 311 -33.35 11.80 15.41
C ILE A 311 -33.54 10.54 16.26
N PRO A 312 -34.44 10.55 17.27
CA PRO A 312 -34.66 9.41 18.13
C PRO A 312 -35.06 8.14 17.36
N GLY A 313 -34.54 6.99 17.83
CA GLY A 313 -34.85 5.67 17.27
C GLY A 313 -34.09 5.30 15.99
N TYR A 314 -33.33 6.22 15.39
CA TYR A 314 -32.44 5.89 14.27
C TYR A 314 -31.09 5.39 14.79
N LYS A 315 -30.50 4.43 14.07
CA LYS A 315 -29.16 3.89 14.33
C LYS A 315 -28.32 3.95 13.05
N ILE A 316 -27.07 4.37 13.19
CA ILE A 316 -26.09 4.39 12.11
C ILE A 316 -24.96 3.41 12.44
N GLN A 317 -24.49 2.62 11.47
CA GLN A 317 -23.28 1.81 11.60
C GLN A 317 -22.36 2.02 10.40
N CYS A 318 -21.06 2.18 10.67
CA CYS A 318 -20.04 2.34 9.63
C CYS A 318 -19.59 0.96 9.14
N VAL A 319 -19.64 0.73 7.82
CA VAL A 319 -18.96 -0.40 7.17
C VAL A 319 -17.59 0.05 6.66
N GLY A 320 -17.53 1.23 6.03
CA GLY A 320 -16.30 1.87 5.58
C GLY A 320 -16.53 3.34 5.23
N ASP A 321 -15.49 4.18 5.28
CA ASP A 321 -15.64 5.64 5.18
C ASP A 321 -15.01 6.28 3.93
N ASP A 322 -14.33 5.49 3.10
CA ASP A 322 -13.49 6.02 2.02
C ASP A 322 -13.54 5.21 0.72
N ILE A 323 -13.64 3.88 0.75
CA ILE A 323 -13.58 3.04 -0.46
C ILE A 323 -14.70 2.00 -0.42
N ALA A 324 -15.40 1.85 -1.55
CA ALA A 324 -16.42 0.84 -1.78
C ALA A 324 -16.06 -0.01 -3.00
N TRP A 325 -16.03 -1.32 -2.84
CA TRP A 325 -16.03 -2.27 -3.96
C TRP A 325 -17.39 -2.94 -4.00
N MET A 326 -18.12 -2.77 -5.10
CA MET A 326 -19.53 -3.17 -5.23
C MET A 326 -19.70 -4.02 -6.48
N ARG A 327 -20.54 -5.04 -6.41
CA ARG A 327 -20.78 -5.96 -7.53
C ARG A 327 -22.19 -6.47 -7.45
N PHE A 328 -22.92 -6.34 -8.56
CA PHE A 328 -24.24 -6.96 -8.67
C PHE A 328 -24.14 -8.47 -8.44
N ASP A 329 -24.91 -8.95 -7.48
CA ASP A 329 -25.15 -10.37 -7.29
C ASP A 329 -25.90 -10.92 -8.50
N LYS A 330 -25.43 -12.06 -9.02
CA LYS A 330 -25.97 -12.64 -10.25
C LYS A 330 -27.35 -13.27 -10.06
N GLU A 331 -27.70 -13.66 -8.84
CA GLU A 331 -28.95 -14.35 -8.53
C GLU A 331 -30.03 -13.35 -8.13
N THR A 332 -29.71 -12.38 -7.27
CA THR A 332 -30.70 -11.43 -6.74
C THR A 332 -30.77 -10.13 -7.54
N GLY A 333 -29.71 -9.78 -8.26
CA GLY A 333 -29.59 -8.48 -8.93
C GLY A 333 -29.37 -7.30 -7.98
N GLU A 334 -29.15 -7.57 -6.68
CA GLU A 334 -28.78 -6.56 -5.70
C GLU A 334 -27.31 -6.17 -5.87
N LEU A 335 -26.98 -4.91 -5.59
CA LEU A 335 -25.61 -4.36 -5.69
C LEU A 335 -24.81 -4.52 -4.40
#